data_AF-A0A520EMG6-F1
#
_entry.id   AF-A0A520EMG6-F1
#
_cell.length_a   1.000
_cell.length_b   1.000
_cell.length_c   1.000
_cell.angle_alpha   90.00
_cell.angle_beta   90.00
_cell.angle_gamma   90.00
#
_symmetry.space_group_name_H-M   'P 1'
#
loop_
_entity.id
_entity.type
_entity.pdbx_description
1 polymer ?
#
loop_
_entity_poly.entity_id
_entity_poly.type
_entity_poly.pdbx_seq_one_letter_code
_entity_poly.pdbx_strand_id
1 'polypeptide(L)'
;MNPRLVAGLDLGSTGVKVLVTDDAGTELLIEQSPTPWRHGPGGTTDLAAEDLLSTIGQLLDAVARRLPEATGDPAARIDAIAVSGMGETGFLLDEDNVVRAPAFAWFDPRGQQQVDNLPAELRDQFAGKTGLPVGVQVSIVKIAHLRDNGLSLTGLRWFNLPEFVVLSLGGRAVA
;
A
#
# COMPACT_ATOMS: atom_id res chain seq x y z
N MET A 1 -35.04 4.95 -4.61
CA MET A 1 -33.72 4.55 -5.12
C MET A 1 -33.02 3.86 -3.97
N ASN A 2 -32.36 2.73 -4.21
CA ASN A 2 -31.50 2.15 -3.18
C ASN A 2 -30.33 3.14 -2.94
N PRO A 3 -29.91 3.34 -1.68
CA PRO A 3 -28.79 4.23 -1.38
C PRO A 3 -27.54 3.71 -2.09
N ARG A 4 -26.72 4.64 -2.61
CA ARG A 4 -25.43 4.27 -3.19
C ARG A 4 -24.51 3.84 -2.07
N LEU A 5 -23.80 2.74 -2.27
CA LEU A 5 -22.87 2.20 -1.28
C LEU A 5 -21.45 2.37 -1.79
N VAL A 6 -20.58 2.96 -0.97
CA VAL A 6 -19.17 3.15 -1.29
C VAL A 6 -18.30 2.50 -0.21
N ALA A 7 -17.10 2.08 -0.58
CA ALA A 7 -16.15 1.54 0.38
C ALA A 7 -14.82 2.28 0.36
N GLY A 8 -14.18 2.38 1.53
CA GLY A 8 -12.80 2.80 1.70
C GLY A 8 -11.94 1.61 2.13
N LEU A 9 -10.90 1.30 1.37
CA LEU A 9 -9.84 0.35 1.72
C LEU A 9 -8.62 1.13 2.23
N ASP A 10 -8.37 1.05 3.54
CA ASP A 10 -7.24 1.70 4.21
C ASP A 10 -6.12 0.68 4.46
N LEU A 11 -4.98 0.87 3.80
CA LEU A 11 -3.77 0.07 3.92
C LEU A 11 -2.88 0.65 5.03
N GLY A 12 -3.39 0.59 6.26
CA GLY A 12 -2.73 1.11 7.45
C GLY A 12 -1.52 0.29 7.87
N SER A 13 -0.65 0.86 8.71
CA SER A 13 0.55 0.18 9.20
C SER A 13 0.27 -0.90 10.25
N THR A 14 -0.83 -0.81 10.99
CA THR A 14 -1.20 -1.80 12.01
C THR A 14 -2.34 -2.71 11.57
N GLY A 15 -3.15 -2.25 10.60
CA GLY A 15 -4.22 -3.04 10.04
C GLY A 15 -4.67 -2.51 8.68
N VAL A 16 -5.10 -3.45 7.84
CA VAL A 16 -5.82 -3.20 6.61
C VAL A 16 -7.31 -3.21 6.93
N LYS A 17 -8.04 -2.16 6.53
CA LYS A 17 -9.46 -1.99 6.88
C LYS A 17 -10.30 -1.75 5.64
N VAL A 18 -11.52 -2.25 5.65
CA VAL A 18 -12.57 -1.88 4.70
C VAL A 18 -13.75 -1.29 5.48
N LEU A 19 -14.09 -0.05 5.18
CA LEU A 19 -15.28 0.63 5.69
C LEU A 19 -16.29 0.77 4.55
N VAL A 20 -17.55 0.41 4.76
CA VAL A 20 -18.64 0.68 3.82
C VAL A 20 -19.56 1.76 4.38
N THR A 21 -19.88 2.76 3.55
CA THR A 21 -20.83 3.82 3.87
C THR A 21 -21.92 3.94 2.82
N ASP A 22 -23.05 4.53 3.19
CA ASP A 22 -24.03 5.04 2.23
C ASP A 22 -23.67 6.47 1.74
N ASP A 23 -24.54 7.05 0.92
CA ASP A 23 -24.41 8.39 0.35
C ASP A 23 -24.65 9.53 1.37
N ALA A 24 -25.24 9.22 2.52
CA ALA A 24 -25.35 10.14 3.66
C ALA A 24 -24.07 10.12 4.54
N GLY A 25 -23.12 9.22 4.26
CA GLY A 25 -21.92 9.00 5.05
C GLY A 25 -22.16 8.16 6.29
N THR A 26 -23.30 7.47 6.40
CA THR A 26 -23.56 6.53 7.48
C THR A 26 -22.68 5.30 7.32
N GLU A 27 -21.93 4.97 8.37
CA GLU A 27 -21.12 3.76 8.44
C GLU A 27 -22.01 2.53 8.61
N LEU A 28 -21.95 1.60 7.67
CA LEU A 28 -22.80 0.41 7.66
C LEU A 28 -22.09 -0.83 8.21
N LEU A 29 -20.83 -1.03 7.81
CA LEU A 29 -20.00 -2.11 8.30
C LEU A 29 -18.52 -1.77 8.17
N ILE A 30 -17.72 -2.35 9.06
CA ILE A 30 -16.27 -2.30 9.02
C ILE A 30 -15.70 -3.72 9.17
N GLU A 31 -14.67 -4.01 8.38
CA GLU A 31 -13.86 -5.21 8.48
C GLU A 31 -12.39 -4.81 8.59
N GLN A 32 -11.62 -5.55 9.38
CA GLN A 32 -10.20 -5.29 9.58
C GLN A 32 -9.39 -6.57 9.74
N SER A 33 -8.18 -6.58 9.19
CA SER A 33 -7.16 -7.59 9.44
C SER A 33 -5.83 -6.91 9.77
N PRO A 34 -4.95 -7.53 10.57
CA PRO A 34 -3.59 -7.03 10.77
C PRO A 34 -2.86 -6.88 9.44
N THR A 35 -2.04 -5.85 9.31
CA THR A 35 -1.16 -5.71 8.14
C THR A 35 -0.14 -6.85 8.16
N PRO A 36 0.02 -7.64 7.08
CA PRO A 36 0.75 -8.90 7.12
C PRO A 36 2.27 -8.68 7.01
N TRP A 37 2.82 -7.94 7.97
CA TRP A 37 4.25 -7.71 8.08
C TRP A 37 5.01 -8.99 8.43
N ARG A 38 6.19 -9.11 7.84
CA ARG A 38 7.19 -10.11 8.19
C ARG A 38 8.34 -9.41 8.92
N HIS A 39 8.34 -9.51 10.24
CA HIS A 39 9.39 -8.91 11.07
C HIS A 39 10.67 -9.75 11.02
N GLY A 40 11.80 -9.05 10.90
CA GLY A 40 13.14 -9.62 10.87
C GLY A 40 14.08 -8.97 11.89
N PRO A 41 15.36 -9.37 11.89
CA PRO A 41 16.34 -8.85 12.83
C PRO A 41 16.58 -7.35 12.64
N GLY A 42 16.96 -6.68 13.74
CA GLY A 42 17.36 -5.27 13.70
C GLY A 42 16.24 -4.29 13.32
N GLY A 43 14.97 -4.69 13.45
CA GLY A 43 13.83 -3.85 13.07
C GLY A 43 13.44 -3.93 11.59
N THR A 44 14.08 -4.81 10.81
CA THR A 44 13.65 -5.07 9.43
C THR A 44 12.21 -5.58 9.42
N THR A 45 11.41 -5.08 8.49
CA THR A 45 9.99 -5.39 8.36
C THR A 45 9.62 -5.40 6.88
N ASP A 46 9.45 -6.60 6.34
CA ASP A 46 9.07 -6.84 4.94
C ASP A 46 7.55 -7.00 4.79
N LEU A 47 7.07 -6.78 3.57
CA LEU A 47 5.72 -7.10 3.14
C LEU A 47 5.79 -7.83 1.79
N ALA A 48 5.24 -9.04 1.76
CA ALA A 48 5.05 -9.78 0.53
C ALA A 48 3.75 -9.36 -0.15
N ALA A 49 3.79 -9.24 -1.48
CA ALA A 49 2.64 -8.82 -2.26
C ALA A 49 1.49 -9.83 -2.16
N GLU A 50 1.80 -11.12 -2.17
CA GLU A 50 0.83 -12.22 -2.10
C GLU A 50 0.11 -12.22 -0.75
N ASP A 51 0.82 -11.98 0.35
CA ASP A 51 0.23 -11.89 1.68
C ASP A 51 -0.73 -10.70 1.77
N LEU A 52 -0.31 -9.53 1.26
CA LEU A 52 -1.15 -8.33 1.22
C LEU A 52 -2.44 -8.57 0.41
N LEU A 53 -2.31 -9.11 -0.80
CA LEU A 53 -3.46 -9.38 -1.67
C LEU A 53 -4.39 -10.45 -1.09
N SER A 54 -3.84 -11.48 -0.43
CA SER A 54 -4.62 -12.47 0.31
C SER A 54 -5.42 -11.84 1.45
N THR A 55 -4.79 -10.97 2.25
CA THR A 55 -5.47 -10.22 3.32
C THR A 55 -6.60 -9.34 2.77
N ILE A 56 -6.36 -8.62 1.67
CA ILE A 56 -7.38 -7.78 1.03
C ILE A 56 -8.54 -8.63 0.51
N GLY A 57 -8.26 -9.75 -0.18
CA GLY A 57 -9.28 -10.66 -0.68
C GLY A 57 -10.18 -11.19 0.45
N GLN A 58 -9.57 -11.63 1.56
CA GLN A 58 -10.32 -12.10 2.74
C GLN A 58 -11.24 -11.03 3.34
N LEU A 59 -10.77 -9.78 3.40
CA LEU A 59 -11.57 -8.65 3.86
C LEU A 59 -12.74 -8.36 2.93
N LEU A 60 -12.49 -8.29 1.63
CA LEU A 60 -13.54 -8.04 0.63
C LEU A 60 -14.59 -9.16 0.64
N ASP A 61 -14.17 -10.41 0.80
CA ASP A 61 -15.08 -11.56 0.96
C ASP A 61 -15.93 -11.46 2.24
N ALA A 62 -15.33 -11.01 3.35
CA ALA A 62 -16.05 -10.80 4.61
C ALA A 62 -17.10 -9.69 4.48
N VAL A 63 -16.72 -8.57 3.86
CA VAL A 63 -17.63 -7.47 3.54
C VAL A 63 -18.78 -7.96 2.67
N ALA A 64 -18.51 -8.69 1.58
CA ALA A 64 -19.53 -9.19 0.68
C ALA A 64 -20.54 -10.11 1.37
N ARG A 65 -20.08 -10.96 2.32
CA ARG A 65 -20.97 -11.83 3.11
C ARG A 65 -21.89 -11.06 4.07
N ARG A 66 -21.40 -9.96 4.66
CA ARG A 66 -22.12 -9.19 5.68
C ARG A 66 -22.99 -8.07 5.11
N LEU A 67 -22.71 -7.64 3.88
CA LEU A 67 -23.41 -6.53 3.23
C LEU A 67 -24.94 -6.69 3.19
N PRO A 68 -25.51 -7.87 2.87
CA PRO A 68 -26.97 -8.07 2.91
C PRO A 68 -27.61 -7.80 4.26
N GLU A 69 -26.98 -8.25 5.35
CA GLU A 69 -27.50 -8.06 6.71
C GLU A 69 -27.36 -6.61 7.15
N ALA A 70 -26.22 -5.98 6.84
CA ALA A 70 -25.96 -4.58 7.20
C ALA A 70 -26.89 -3.59 6.48
N THR A 71 -27.37 -3.94 5.28
CA THR A 71 -28.23 -3.08 4.44
C THR A 71 -29.70 -3.48 4.49
N GLY A 72 -30.02 -4.69 4.96
CA GLY A 72 -31.35 -5.29 4.82
C GLY A 72 -31.72 -5.66 3.37
N ASP A 73 -30.76 -5.65 2.43
CA ASP A 73 -30.99 -5.93 1.02
C ASP A 73 -30.06 -7.06 0.50
N PRO A 74 -30.60 -8.26 0.16
CA PRO A 74 -29.81 -9.36 -0.40
C PRO A 74 -29.16 -9.05 -1.76
N ALA A 75 -29.64 -8.02 -2.45
CA ALA A 75 -29.09 -7.56 -3.72
C ALA A 75 -28.13 -6.38 -3.56
N ALA A 76 -27.80 -5.94 -2.34
CA ALA A 76 -26.88 -4.82 -2.11
C ALA A 76 -25.51 -5.04 -2.78
N ARG A 77 -24.96 -3.99 -3.38
CA ARG A 77 -23.65 -3.97 -4.04
C ARG A 77 -22.91 -2.69 -3.69
N ILE A 78 -21.59 -2.76 -3.66
CA ILE A 78 -20.71 -1.59 -3.52
C ILE A 78 -20.51 -0.99 -4.91
N ASP A 79 -20.85 0.29 -5.08
CA ASP A 79 -20.74 1.03 -6.34
C ASP A 79 -19.31 1.48 -6.65
N ALA A 80 -18.53 1.80 -5.61
CA ALA A 80 -17.17 2.30 -5.75
C ALA A 80 -16.31 1.95 -4.54
N ILE A 81 -15.01 1.74 -4.78
CA ILE A 81 -14.01 1.54 -3.74
C ILE A 81 -12.90 2.59 -3.92
N ALA A 82 -12.58 3.31 -2.86
CA ALA A 82 -11.40 4.17 -2.77
C ALA A 82 -10.31 3.48 -1.95
N VAL A 83 -9.04 3.65 -2.33
CA VAL A 83 -7.90 3.05 -1.63
C VAL A 83 -7.01 4.16 -1.07
N SER A 84 -6.64 4.04 0.19
CA SER A 84 -5.71 4.92 0.90
C SER A 84 -4.66 4.07 1.62
N GLY A 85 -3.51 4.65 1.97
CA GLY A 85 -2.46 3.90 2.65
C GLY A 85 -1.11 4.60 2.70
N MET A 86 -0.12 3.85 3.18
CA MET A 86 1.28 4.30 3.26
C MET A 86 1.84 4.62 1.87
N GLY A 87 2.43 5.80 1.71
CA GLY A 87 3.05 6.25 0.44
C GLY A 87 4.49 5.79 0.27
N GLU A 88 5.21 5.63 1.38
CA GLU A 88 6.64 5.27 1.39
C GLU A 88 6.90 3.77 1.21
N THR A 89 5.93 2.94 1.60
CA THR A 89 5.93 1.50 1.35
C THR A 89 5.44 1.23 -0.07
N GLY A 90 6.12 0.38 -0.82
CA GLY A 90 5.74 0.08 -2.19
C GLY A 90 6.57 -1.03 -2.83
N PHE A 91 6.17 -1.41 -4.04
CA PHE A 91 6.74 -2.51 -4.80
C PHE A 91 7.38 -2.01 -6.10
N LEU A 92 8.42 -2.72 -6.55
CA LEU A 92 8.98 -2.59 -7.88
C LEU A 92 8.40 -3.69 -8.78
N LEU A 93 7.72 -3.28 -9.85
CA LEU A 93 7.06 -4.16 -10.80
C LEU A 93 7.76 -4.07 -12.16
N ASP A 94 7.85 -5.18 -12.89
CA ASP A 94 8.29 -5.16 -14.28
C ASP A 94 7.16 -4.77 -15.27
N GLU A 95 7.42 -4.93 -16.57
CA GLU A 95 6.47 -4.61 -17.64
C GLU A 95 5.22 -5.50 -17.63
N ASP A 96 5.34 -6.72 -17.11
CA ASP A 96 4.24 -7.68 -16.95
C ASP A 96 3.51 -7.51 -15.59
N ASN A 97 3.80 -6.43 -14.86
CA ASN A 97 3.31 -6.14 -13.51
C ASN A 97 3.69 -7.20 -12.46
N VAL A 98 4.78 -7.93 -12.68
CA VAL A 98 5.30 -8.91 -11.72
C VAL A 98 6.16 -8.20 -10.68
N VAL A 99 5.88 -8.45 -9.40
CA VAL A 99 6.65 -7.90 -8.28
C VAL A 99 8.05 -8.52 -8.24
N ARG A 100 9.09 -7.67 -8.18
CA ARG A 100 10.50 -8.11 -8.29
C ARG A 100 11.29 -8.07 -6.98
N ALA A 101 10.71 -7.50 -5.93
CA ALA A 101 11.28 -7.45 -4.59
C ALA A 101 10.17 -7.24 -3.54
N PRO A 102 10.37 -7.69 -2.28
CA PRO A 102 9.44 -7.37 -1.20
C PRO A 102 9.41 -5.85 -0.95
N ALA A 103 8.27 -5.36 -0.48
CA ALA A 103 8.16 -4.01 0.03
C ALA A 103 8.71 -3.93 1.46
N PHE A 104 9.24 -2.77 1.86
CA PHE A 104 9.67 -2.53 3.24
C PHE A 104 8.68 -1.61 3.92
N ALA A 105 8.36 -1.86 5.20
CA ALA A 105 7.58 -0.93 5.99
C ALA A 105 8.20 0.48 5.97
N TRP A 106 7.37 1.52 6.10
CA TRP A 106 7.86 2.91 6.08
C TRP A 106 8.91 3.16 7.18
N PHE A 107 8.75 2.53 8.35
CA PHE A 107 9.68 2.60 9.49
C PHE A 107 10.88 1.65 9.41
N ASP A 108 11.01 0.88 8.33
CA ASP A 108 12.14 -0.05 8.15
C ASP A 108 13.49 0.69 8.12
N PRO A 109 14.52 0.20 8.83
CA PRO A 109 15.79 0.89 8.97
C PRO A 109 16.77 0.66 7.80
N ARG A 110 16.48 -0.26 6.87
CA ARG A 110 17.35 -0.51 5.70
C ARG A 110 17.41 0.74 4.83
N GLY A 111 18.61 1.02 4.33
CA GLY A 111 18.87 2.23 3.56
C GLY A 111 19.81 3.22 4.24
N GLN A 112 20.20 3.00 5.51
CA GLN A 112 21.04 3.97 6.22
C GLN A 112 22.36 4.24 5.50
N GLN A 113 23.01 3.19 4.98
CA GLN A 113 24.24 3.34 4.20
C GLN A 113 24.04 4.21 2.94
N GLN A 114 22.86 4.13 2.30
CA GLN A 114 22.50 4.96 1.15
C GLN A 114 22.27 6.42 1.55
N VAL A 115 21.67 6.67 2.73
CA VAL A 115 21.51 8.03 3.29
C VAL A 115 22.87 8.64 3.60
N ASP A 116 23.75 7.89 4.26
CA ASP A 116 25.08 8.36 4.67
C ASP A 116 25.96 8.69 3.46
N ASN A 117 25.82 7.92 2.38
CA ASN A 117 26.55 8.11 1.13
C ASN A 117 25.89 9.12 0.17
N LEU A 118 24.76 9.72 0.53
CA LEU A 118 24.10 10.70 -0.32
C LEU A 118 25.01 11.94 -0.50
N PRO A 119 25.26 12.41 -1.74
CA PRO A 119 26.04 13.62 -1.98
C PRO A 119 25.48 14.80 -1.18
N ALA A 120 26.36 15.61 -0.58
CA ALA A 120 25.99 16.72 0.29
C ALA A 120 25.00 17.68 -0.41
N GLU A 121 25.25 18.01 -1.68
CA GLU A 121 24.36 18.87 -2.46
C GLU A 121 22.92 18.31 -2.57
N LEU A 122 22.78 17.01 -2.83
CA LEU A 122 21.45 16.37 -2.90
C LEU A 122 20.79 16.35 -1.53
N ARG A 123 21.55 16.04 -0.48
CA ARG A 123 21.07 16.01 0.91
C ARG A 123 20.52 17.36 1.33
N ASP A 124 21.26 18.43 1.06
CA ASP A 124 20.92 19.80 1.47
C ASP A 124 19.70 20.34 0.70
N GLN A 125 19.55 19.97 -0.57
CA GLN A 125 18.44 20.42 -1.41
C GLN A 125 17.18 19.55 -1.29
N PHE A 126 17.28 18.33 -0.75
CA PHE A 126 16.21 17.33 -0.80
C PHE A 126 14.89 17.87 -0.21
N ALA A 127 14.93 18.30 1.05
CA ALA A 127 13.74 18.78 1.75
C ALA A 127 13.12 20.03 1.10
N GLY A 128 13.96 20.94 0.57
CA GLY A 128 13.48 22.13 -0.13
C GLY A 128 12.77 21.81 -1.46
N LYS A 129 13.10 20.67 -2.10
CA LYS A 129 12.51 20.24 -3.37
C LYS A 129 11.30 19.32 -3.18
N THR A 130 11.35 18.43 -2.19
CA THR A 130 10.34 17.38 -2.02
C THR A 130 9.33 17.68 -0.92
N GLY A 131 9.63 18.62 -0.01
CA GLY A 131 8.85 18.83 1.21
C GLY A 131 9.03 17.72 2.26
N LEU A 132 9.94 16.76 2.03
CA LEU A 132 10.17 15.63 2.93
C LEU A 132 11.60 15.67 3.50
N PRO A 133 11.82 15.33 4.78
CA PRO A 133 13.16 15.13 5.29
C PRO A 133 13.80 13.92 4.58
N VAL A 134 15.10 14.01 4.30
CA VAL A 134 15.85 12.88 3.77
C VAL A 134 16.11 11.86 4.87
N GLY A 135 15.85 10.58 4.59
CA GLY A 135 16.06 9.49 5.55
C GLY A 135 15.66 8.13 4.98
N VAL A 136 15.81 7.07 5.77
CA VAL A 136 15.49 5.69 5.35
C VAL A 136 14.01 5.46 5.02
N GLN A 137 13.16 6.38 5.44
CA GLN A 137 11.72 6.33 5.22
C GLN A 137 11.36 6.62 3.76
N VAL A 138 12.08 7.49 3.04
CA VAL A 138 11.67 7.88 1.69
C VAL A 138 11.88 6.75 0.68
N SER A 139 10.93 6.57 -0.24
CA SER A 139 10.93 5.45 -1.20
C SER A 139 12.21 5.34 -2.02
N ILE A 140 12.81 6.47 -2.41
CA ILE A 140 14.05 6.46 -3.21
C ILE A 140 15.23 5.80 -2.48
N VAL A 141 15.30 5.90 -1.15
CA VAL A 141 16.34 5.24 -0.35
C VAL A 141 16.11 3.74 -0.30
N LYS A 142 14.85 3.29 -0.19
CA LYS A 142 14.48 1.87 -0.25
C LYS A 142 14.82 1.26 -1.62
N ILE A 143 14.51 1.98 -2.71
CA ILE A 143 14.86 1.59 -4.08
C ILE A 143 16.39 1.49 -4.25
N ALA A 144 17.13 2.49 -3.76
CA ALA A 144 18.59 2.48 -3.79
C ALA A 144 19.19 1.31 -2.99
N HIS A 145 18.62 0.99 -1.83
CA HIS A 145 19.01 -0.16 -1.04
C HIS A 145 18.83 -1.48 -1.81
N LEU A 146 17.67 -1.68 -2.44
CA LEU A 146 17.41 -2.88 -3.26
C LEU A 146 18.40 -2.99 -4.43
N ARG A 147 18.66 -1.88 -5.13
CA ARG A 147 19.65 -1.81 -6.22
C ARG A 147 21.04 -2.23 -5.76
N ASP A 148 21.51 -1.63 -4.67
CA ASP A 148 22.86 -1.88 -4.16
C ASP A 148 23.02 -3.30 -3.61
N ASN A 149 21.90 -4.00 -3.35
CA ASN A 149 21.86 -5.41 -2.96
C ASN A 149 21.53 -6.36 -4.13
N GLY A 150 21.72 -5.90 -5.38
CA GLY A 150 21.73 -6.77 -6.56
C GLY A 150 20.45 -6.76 -7.40
N LEU A 151 19.44 -5.95 -7.06
CA LEU A 151 18.27 -5.78 -7.91
C LEU A 151 18.61 -4.88 -9.11
N SER A 152 18.52 -5.41 -10.32
CA SER A 152 18.53 -4.59 -11.53
C SER A 152 17.24 -3.77 -11.61
N LEU A 153 17.35 -2.44 -11.69
CA LEU A 153 16.20 -1.54 -11.82
C LEU A 153 15.70 -1.38 -13.27
N THR A 154 16.39 -1.97 -14.24
CA THR A 154 16.04 -1.86 -15.66
C THR A 154 14.65 -2.41 -15.92
N GLY A 155 13.77 -1.57 -16.48
CA GLY A 155 12.38 -1.95 -16.80
C GLY A 155 11.45 -1.99 -15.58
N LEU A 156 11.93 -1.64 -14.38
CA LEU A 156 11.10 -1.64 -13.18
C LEU A 156 10.40 -0.29 -12.96
N ARG A 157 9.16 -0.36 -12.48
CA ARG A 157 8.33 0.78 -12.08
C ARG A 157 8.00 0.67 -10.60
N TRP A 158 8.10 1.78 -9.88
CA TRP A 158 7.70 1.86 -8.47
C TRP A 158 6.21 2.15 -8.37
N PHE A 159 5.54 1.45 -7.45
CA PHE A 159 4.16 1.73 -7.04
C PHE A 159 4.11 1.76 -5.52
N ASN A 160 3.57 2.82 -4.94
CA ASN A 160 3.22 2.79 -3.51
C ASN A 160 2.10 1.77 -3.25
N LEU A 161 1.83 1.48 -1.97
CA LEU A 161 0.82 0.47 -1.62
C LEU A 161 -0.57 0.75 -2.23
N PRO A 162 -1.16 1.96 -2.12
CA PRO A 162 -2.41 2.27 -2.78
C PRO A 162 -2.40 2.01 -4.29
N GLU A 163 -1.38 2.45 -5.01
CA GLU A 163 -1.28 2.28 -6.46
C GLU A 163 -1.15 0.81 -6.85
N PHE A 164 -0.32 0.04 -6.12
CA PHE A 164 -0.15 -1.38 -6.34
C PHE A 164 -1.46 -2.16 -6.14
N VAL A 165 -2.21 -1.81 -5.09
CA VAL A 165 -3.50 -2.46 -4.78
C VAL A 165 -4.54 -2.08 -5.83
N VAL A 166 -4.64 -0.81 -6.22
CA VAL A 166 -5.55 -0.39 -7.30
C VAL A 166 -5.25 -1.14 -8.60
N LEU A 167 -3.97 -1.24 -8.97
CA LEU A 167 -3.54 -2.01 -10.14
C LEU A 167 -3.94 -3.49 -10.03
N SER A 168 -3.70 -4.11 -8.87
CA SER A 168 -3.99 -5.53 -8.62
C SER A 168 -5.50 -5.85 -8.60
N LEU A 169 -6.34 -4.87 -8.28
CA LEU A 169 -7.80 -4.97 -8.36
C LEU A 169 -8.36 -4.70 -9.76
N GLY A 170 -7.50 -4.55 -10.78
CA GLY A 170 -7.89 -4.29 -12.17
C GLY A 170 -8.06 -2.81 -12.52
N GLY A 171 -7.66 -1.91 -11.62
CA GLY A 171 -7.55 -0.48 -11.90
C GLY A 171 -6.41 -0.17 -12.87
N ARG A 172 -6.36 1.06 -13.37
CA ARG A 172 -5.27 1.51 -14.24
C ARG A 172 -4.05 1.86 -13.39
N ALA A 173 -2.87 1.46 -13.86
CA ALA A 173 -1.63 2.07 -13.40
C ALA A 173 -1.69 3.58 -13.72
N VAL A 174 -1.51 4.40 -12.70
CA VAL A 174 -1.26 5.83 -12.84
C VAL A 174 0.22 6.04 -12.53
N ALA A 175 0.91 6.73 -13.44
CA ALA A 175 2.33 7.04 -13.35
C ALA A 175 2.51 8.50 -12.92
#